data_AF-A0A1I8FRP9-F1
#
_entry.id   AF-A0A1I8FRP9-F1
#
_cell.length_a   1.000
_cell.length_b   1.000
_cell.length_c   1.000
_cell.angle_alpha   90.00
_cell.angle_beta   90.00
_cell.angle_gamma   90.00
#
_symmetry.space_group_name_H-M   'P 1'
#
loop_
_entity.id
_entity.type
_entity.pdbx_description
1 polymer ?
#
loop_
_entity_poly.entity_id
_entity_poly.type
_entity_poly.pdbx_seq_one_letter_code
_entity_poly.pdbx_strand_id
1 'polypeptide(L)'
;CATSRRHRLWHSGCLGRASPTKSELSAVQSTVPSCTIAPDGCSSSAFCGHTSVPAAHLDLCRELTPAQDGGRLQHSGSRGAGVRWPYNYALYVSAYDTVRCGGPDSQTLGYSAHCQLDGLTDRPLAGYINLCRRRSDRGRSTSSSRFLVDPAEAQYTARHELLHALGVTATLFAFMRQDNGVPRTPRNPATNMPALGLIEDDGVTLYQWGNDTVIQNQGKLGSALTHWEKRLLESELMTAAYTGSSVVSEFTLAFLEDTGWYSANYSTAQPIAWGRNLGCKFVYNSCYDWMVSHHQSAWPYCNLAPKHTGPRGDAMLRTGCSDDRRSKRYCNLAELSNELPLEYQYFGAIIQQAGLSPGGVKLLSSESFTRYGGTSRFADYCPYPQAYTTLSKSTDRNSDCFRIGNQPVESANPGMELFGSKSVCLIQPEPFQLQFCGRRHAAATYGSGCYPVRCPQQPAARRLSPWLVVENSPVQLVAAKWIFLYLGTTACTMAV
;
A
#
# COMPACT_ATOMS: atom_id res chain seq x y z
N CYS A 1 -4.35 1.77 21.57
CA CYS A 1 -4.13 3.15 22.07
C CYS A 1 -5.32 4.01 21.71
N ALA A 2 -5.90 3.86 20.52
CA ALA A 2 -7.32 4.16 20.34
C ALA A 2 -8.16 3.07 21.04
N THR A 3 -8.92 3.45 22.05
CA THR A 3 -9.98 2.65 22.64
C THR A 3 -11.31 3.35 22.39
N SER A 4 -12.28 2.59 21.90
CA SER A 4 -13.68 2.97 21.66
C SER A 4 -14.04 3.51 20.26
N ARG A 5 -15.16 2.97 19.76
CA ARG A 5 -15.74 3.16 18.44
C ARG A 5 -16.36 4.55 18.19
N ARG A 6 -16.25 5.52 19.11
CA ARG A 6 -16.96 6.82 18.99
C ARG A 6 -16.32 8.04 19.65
N HIS A 7 -15.06 7.97 20.06
CA HIS A 7 -14.33 9.18 20.44
C HIS A 7 -13.20 9.39 19.47
N ARG A 8 -13.26 10.53 18.76
CA ARG A 8 -12.23 11.15 17.92
C ARG A 8 -10.91 10.39 18.05
N LEU A 9 -10.54 9.65 17.01
CA LEU A 9 -9.37 8.74 16.93
C LEU A 9 -8.00 9.43 17.19
N TRP A 10 -8.02 10.68 17.67
CA TRP A 10 -6.92 11.64 17.63
C TRP A 10 -6.94 12.45 18.93
N HIS A 11 -6.54 11.81 20.03
CA HIS A 11 -6.12 12.56 21.21
C HIS A 11 -4.69 13.07 21.01
N SER A 12 -4.54 14.37 21.21
CA SER A 12 -3.30 15.15 21.32
C SER A 12 -2.15 14.37 21.95
N GLY A 13 -1.16 13.97 21.14
CA GLY A 13 0.01 13.24 21.61
C GLY A 13 1.00 12.93 20.49
N CYS A 14 1.80 13.94 20.14
CA CYS A 14 3.17 13.92 19.60
C CYS A 14 3.66 12.69 18.80
N LEU A 15 4.08 12.92 17.56
CA LEU A 15 4.98 12.06 16.78
C LEU A 15 6.27 12.83 16.43
N GLY A 16 7.40 12.13 16.48
CA GLY A 16 8.75 12.69 16.42
C GLY A 16 9.13 13.28 15.06
N ARG A 17 10.06 14.24 15.11
CA ARG A 17 10.66 14.91 13.95
C ARG A 17 11.34 13.91 13.03
N ALA A 18 10.95 13.88 11.76
CA ALA A 18 11.72 13.29 10.68
C ALA A 18 12.07 14.38 9.65
N SER A 19 13.35 14.45 9.28
CA SER A 19 13.85 15.30 8.20
C SER A 19 14.35 14.40 7.08
N PRO A 20 13.84 14.53 5.84
CA PRO A 20 14.61 14.04 4.70
C PRO A 20 14.80 15.08 3.60
N THR A 21 15.78 14.77 2.76
CA THR A 21 16.33 15.52 1.64
C THR A 21 15.55 15.30 0.34
N LYS A 22 15.39 16.43 -0.38
CA LYS A 22 15.20 16.63 -1.83
C LYS A 22 14.83 15.42 -2.69
N SER A 23 13.60 15.43 -3.20
CA SER A 23 13.32 15.70 -4.63
C SER A 23 11.93 15.20 -5.02
N GLU A 24 11.25 15.99 -5.86
CA GLU A 24 10.10 15.66 -6.71
C GLU A 24 8.69 16.02 -6.20
N LEU A 25 8.40 17.33 -6.11
CA LEU A 25 7.03 17.83 -6.18
C LEU A 25 6.96 19.07 -7.07
N SER A 26 6.64 18.86 -8.35
CA SER A 26 6.23 19.96 -9.24
C SER A 26 4.71 20.07 -9.24
N ALA A 27 4.26 21.21 -8.73
CA ALA A 27 2.87 21.65 -8.64
C ALA A 27 2.08 21.38 -9.94
N VAL A 28 0.92 20.74 -9.81
CA VAL A 28 -0.19 21.06 -10.70
C VAL A 28 -1.07 21.99 -9.88
N GLN A 29 -1.15 23.24 -10.31
CA GLN A 29 -2.17 24.16 -9.84
C GLN A 29 -3.54 23.52 -10.09
N SER A 30 -4.14 22.95 -9.06
CA SER A 30 -5.60 22.79 -9.01
C SER A 30 -6.15 24.15 -8.60
N THR A 31 -6.36 25.03 -9.58
CA THR A 31 -7.16 26.22 -9.36
C THR A 31 -8.61 25.78 -9.15
N VAL A 32 -9.04 25.71 -7.89
CA VAL A 32 -10.46 25.66 -7.52
C VAL A 32 -10.76 26.92 -6.74
N PRO A 33 -11.75 27.71 -7.17
CA PRO A 33 -12.96 27.78 -6.35
C PRO A 33 -14.27 27.82 -7.15
N SER A 34 -15.34 27.43 -6.46
CA SER A 34 -16.74 27.78 -6.65
C SER A 34 -16.96 29.02 -7.52
N CYS A 35 -17.72 28.89 -8.62
CA CYS A 35 -17.99 29.96 -9.59
C CYS A 35 -16.71 30.67 -10.06
N THR A 36 -15.83 29.94 -10.75
CA THR A 36 -14.62 30.52 -11.37
C THR A 36 -15.04 31.54 -12.42
N ILE A 37 -14.74 32.81 -12.15
CA ILE A 37 -14.75 33.84 -13.17
C ILE A 37 -13.40 33.75 -13.86
N ALA A 38 -13.37 33.52 -15.17
CA ALA A 38 -12.13 33.45 -15.92
C ALA A 38 -11.56 34.88 -16.08
N PRO A 39 -10.40 35.19 -15.49
CA PRO A 39 -9.81 36.53 -15.60
C PRO A 39 -9.25 36.82 -17.00
N ASP A 40 -8.88 35.77 -17.75
CA ASP A 40 -8.26 35.86 -19.08
C ASP A 40 -9.19 35.34 -20.20
N GLY A 41 -10.50 35.32 -19.95
CA GLY A 41 -11.50 34.76 -20.87
C GLY A 41 -11.64 33.23 -20.80
N CYS A 42 -12.71 32.70 -21.39
CA CYS A 42 -13.03 31.27 -21.32
C CYS A 42 -12.20 30.44 -22.30
N SER A 43 -11.58 29.38 -21.79
CA SER A 43 -10.93 28.38 -22.62
C SER A 43 -11.96 27.66 -23.49
N SER A 44 -11.60 27.36 -24.74
CA SER A 44 -12.41 26.56 -25.66
C SER A 44 -12.58 25.10 -25.21
N SER A 45 -11.78 24.65 -24.24
CA SER A 45 -11.83 23.30 -23.69
C SER A 45 -11.49 23.28 -22.19
N ALA A 46 -12.25 22.48 -21.44
CA ALA A 46 -12.04 22.23 -20.02
C ALA A 46 -11.47 20.82 -19.80
N PHE A 47 -10.53 20.69 -18.87
CA PHE A 47 -9.88 19.42 -18.57
C PHE A 47 -10.02 19.08 -17.10
N CYS A 48 -10.12 17.78 -16.81
CA CYS A 48 -9.97 17.23 -15.48
C CYS A 48 -8.87 16.17 -15.54
N GLY A 49 -7.71 16.52 -14.98
CA GLY A 49 -6.47 15.79 -15.23
C GLY A 49 -6.05 15.89 -16.69
N HIS A 50 -5.94 14.75 -17.36
CA HIS A 50 -5.52 14.66 -18.78
C HIS A 50 -6.68 14.46 -19.75
N THR A 51 -7.91 14.37 -19.25
CA THR A 51 -9.09 14.09 -20.07
C THR A 51 -9.89 15.38 -20.27
N SER A 52 -10.35 15.60 -21.50
CA SER A 52 -11.29 16.68 -21.78
C SER A 52 -12.65 16.37 -21.15
N VAL A 53 -13.22 17.36 -20.47
CA VAL A 53 -14.54 17.24 -19.86
C VAL A 53 -15.60 17.35 -20.98
N PRO A 54 -16.53 16.40 -21.11
CA PRO A 54 -17.59 16.46 -22.11
C PRO A 54 -18.42 17.75 -21.95
N ALA A 55 -18.78 18.39 -23.06
CA ALA A 55 -19.59 19.62 -23.05
C ALA A 55 -20.93 19.43 -22.28
N ALA A 56 -21.48 18.22 -22.28
CA ALA A 56 -22.68 17.89 -21.52
C ALA A 56 -22.51 18.02 -20.00
N HIS A 57 -21.29 17.96 -19.46
CA HIS A 57 -20.99 18.08 -18.03
C HIS A 57 -20.64 19.52 -17.60
N LEU A 58 -20.39 20.43 -18.55
CA LEU A 58 -19.94 21.79 -18.28
C LEU A 58 -21.12 22.74 -18.01
N ASP A 59 -20.91 23.72 -17.13
CA ASP A 59 -21.80 24.87 -16.99
C ASP A 59 -21.39 26.00 -17.95
N LEU A 60 -22.21 27.06 -18.01
CA LEU A 60 -21.88 28.32 -18.68
C LEU A 60 -20.57 28.87 -18.12
N CYS A 61 -19.75 29.37 -19.02
CA CYS A 61 -18.52 30.01 -18.63
C CYS A 61 -18.80 31.47 -18.25
N ARG A 62 -18.12 31.97 -17.22
CA ARG A 62 -18.31 33.33 -16.69
C ARG A 62 -17.00 34.09 -16.81
N GLU A 63 -17.04 35.26 -17.44
CA GLU A 63 -15.88 36.12 -17.67
C GLU A 63 -16.12 37.48 -17.04
N LEU A 64 -15.08 38.11 -16.52
CA LEU A 64 -15.10 39.51 -16.12
C LEU A 64 -14.50 40.34 -17.25
N THR A 65 -15.26 41.28 -17.80
CA THR A 65 -14.69 42.21 -18.79
C THR A 65 -13.60 43.07 -18.16
N PRO A 66 -12.59 43.52 -18.93
CA PRO A 66 -11.55 44.41 -18.43
C PRO A 66 -12.13 45.64 -17.73
N ALA A 67 -11.42 46.15 -16.71
CA ALA A 67 -11.86 47.28 -15.90
C ALA A 67 -12.12 48.57 -16.71
N GLN A 68 -11.52 48.69 -17.91
CA GLN A 68 -11.74 49.80 -18.84
C GLN A 68 -13.17 49.82 -19.41
N ASP A 69 -13.88 48.68 -19.42
CA ASP A 69 -15.26 48.53 -19.89
C ASP A 69 -16.31 48.49 -18.75
N GLY A 70 -15.92 48.91 -17.54
CA GLY A 70 -16.83 48.93 -16.38
C GLY A 70 -17.05 47.58 -15.69
N GLY A 71 -16.19 46.57 -15.96
CA GLY A 71 -16.09 45.34 -15.18
C GLY A 71 -17.40 44.56 -15.02
N ARG A 72 -18.03 44.15 -16.13
CA ARG A 72 -19.28 43.37 -16.11
C ARG A 72 -19.00 41.89 -16.22
N LEU A 73 -19.79 41.09 -15.51
CA LEU A 73 -19.82 39.65 -15.67
C LEU A 73 -20.53 39.30 -16.98
N GLN A 74 -19.84 38.63 -17.90
CA GLN A 74 -20.40 38.09 -19.13
C GLN A 74 -20.48 36.56 -19.05
N HIS A 75 -21.47 35.99 -19.74
CA HIS A 75 -21.64 34.54 -19.84
C HIS A 75 -21.45 34.11 -21.30
N SER A 76 -20.69 33.05 -21.51
CA SER A 76 -20.43 32.46 -22.83
C SER A 76 -20.67 30.94 -22.83
N GLY A 77 -20.94 30.40 -24.02
CA GLY A 77 -21.21 28.97 -24.22
C GLY A 77 -22.64 28.54 -23.90
N SER A 78 -22.86 27.23 -23.84
CA SER A 78 -24.16 26.61 -23.55
C SER A 78 -24.06 25.72 -22.32
N ARG A 79 -25.02 25.83 -21.40
CA ARG A 79 -25.14 24.95 -20.23
C ARG A 79 -25.38 23.50 -20.68
N GLY A 80 -24.48 22.60 -20.30
CA GLY A 80 -24.66 21.17 -20.46
C GLY A 80 -25.77 20.61 -19.57
N ALA A 81 -26.18 19.37 -19.82
CA ALA A 81 -27.19 18.69 -19.00
C ALA A 81 -26.74 18.43 -17.55
N GLY A 82 -25.44 18.52 -17.28
CA GLY A 82 -24.82 18.15 -16.01
C GLY A 82 -24.82 16.64 -15.78
N VAL A 83 -24.18 16.23 -14.70
CA VAL A 83 -24.26 14.85 -14.20
C VAL A 83 -25.60 14.69 -13.49
N ARG A 84 -26.50 13.90 -14.07
CA ARG A 84 -27.87 13.75 -13.56
C ARG A 84 -27.92 12.82 -12.35
N TRP A 85 -28.86 13.09 -11.45
CA TRP A 85 -29.23 12.15 -10.38
C TRP A 85 -29.58 10.76 -10.98
N PRO A 86 -29.22 9.64 -10.34
CA PRO A 86 -28.70 9.48 -8.96
C PRO A 86 -27.18 9.61 -8.79
N TYR A 87 -26.45 10.02 -9.83
CA TYR A 87 -25.00 10.16 -9.74
C TYR A 87 -24.61 11.46 -9.02
N ASN A 88 -23.67 11.37 -8.08
CA ASN A 88 -23.22 12.48 -7.23
C ASN A 88 -21.70 12.73 -7.31
N TYR A 89 -21.02 12.05 -8.22
CA TYR A 89 -19.58 12.17 -8.43
C TYR A 89 -19.20 11.79 -9.87
N ALA A 90 -18.28 12.54 -10.49
CA ALA A 90 -17.74 12.22 -11.81
C ALA A 90 -16.25 11.85 -11.72
N LEU A 91 -15.89 10.68 -12.25
CA LEU A 91 -14.50 10.23 -12.33
C LEU A 91 -14.03 10.16 -13.78
N TYR A 92 -13.00 10.94 -14.11
CA TYR A 92 -12.39 10.94 -15.43
C TYR A 92 -11.15 10.04 -15.42
N VAL A 93 -11.17 8.95 -16.18
CA VAL A 93 -10.07 7.99 -16.22
C VAL A 93 -9.29 8.13 -17.51
N SER A 94 -7.96 8.15 -17.40
CA SER A 94 -7.05 8.23 -18.54
C SER A 94 -5.86 7.27 -18.40
N ALA A 95 -5.14 7.05 -19.49
CA ALA A 95 -3.92 6.26 -19.51
C ALA A 95 -2.84 6.90 -20.40
N TYR A 96 -2.41 8.10 -20.01
CA TYR A 96 -1.36 8.85 -20.71
C TYR A 96 0.01 8.62 -20.06
N ASP A 97 1.05 8.55 -20.90
CA ASP A 97 2.44 8.57 -20.46
C ASP A 97 2.83 10.03 -20.18
N THR A 98 2.93 10.39 -18.91
CA THR A 98 3.29 11.76 -18.50
C THR A 98 4.62 11.79 -17.79
N VAL A 99 5.15 12.99 -17.53
CA VAL A 99 6.38 13.15 -16.73
C VAL A 99 6.22 12.52 -15.34
N ARG A 100 5.01 12.54 -14.75
CA ARG A 100 4.71 11.89 -13.46
C ARG A 100 4.73 10.37 -13.52
N CYS A 101 4.39 9.80 -14.67
CA CYS A 101 4.60 8.37 -14.89
C CYS A 101 6.09 8.02 -14.92
N GLY A 102 6.97 9.01 -15.18
CA GLY A 102 8.41 8.91 -15.12
C GLY A 102 9.02 7.96 -16.16
N GLY A 103 10.35 7.97 -16.26
CA GLY A 103 11.12 7.13 -17.19
C GLY A 103 11.11 5.64 -16.83
N PRO A 104 11.99 4.82 -17.44
CA PRO A 104 12.01 3.36 -17.28
C PRO A 104 12.08 2.86 -15.81
N ASP A 105 12.62 3.66 -14.90
CA ASP A 105 12.84 3.32 -13.49
C ASP A 105 11.77 3.88 -12.53
N SER A 106 10.75 4.58 -13.06
CA SER A 106 9.67 5.12 -12.24
C SER A 106 8.76 4.01 -11.69
N GLN A 107 8.43 4.12 -10.40
CA GLN A 107 7.52 3.20 -9.72
C GLN A 107 6.05 3.68 -9.71
N THR A 108 5.76 4.84 -10.31
CA THR A 108 4.40 5.40 -10.37
C THR A 108 3.52 4.58 -11.29
N LEU A 109 2.49 3.95 -10.73
CA LEU A 109 1.51 3.15 -11.47
C LEU A 109 0.29 3.95 -11.89
N GLY A 110 -0.01 5.00 -11.14
CA GLY A 110 -1.08 5.93 -11.40
C GLY A 110 -0.97 7.11 -10.46
N TYR A 111 -1.78 8.13 -10.74
CA TYR A 111 -1.97 9.27 -9.86
C TYR A 111 -3.35 9.86 -10.11
N SER A 112 -3.85 10.60 -9.14
CA SER A 112 -5.18 11.16 -9.15
C SER A 112 -5.27 12.44 -8.33
N ALA A 113 -6.34 13.19 -8.56
CA ALA A 113 -6.75 14.29 -7.71
C ALA A 113 -8.22 14.62 -7.96
N HIS A 114 -8.77 15.50 -7.12
CA HIS A 114 -10.04 16.16 -7.39
C HIS A 114 -9.86 17.28 -8.42
N CYS A 115 -10.92 17.59 -9.16
CA CYS A 115 -10.98 18.70 -10.11
C CYS A 115 -12.01 19.75 -9.71
N GLN A 116 -13.08 19.33 -9.03
CA GLN A 116 -14.18 20.21 -8.67
C GLN A 116 -14.66 19.89 -7.26
N LEU A 117 -14.85 20.93 -6.47
CA LEU A 117 -15.50 20.88 -5.17
C LEU A 117 -16.91 21.47 -5.26
N ASP A 118 -17.80 21.00 -4.40
CA ASP A 118 -19.10 21.58 -4.17
C ASP A 118 -18.96 22.94 -3.46
N GLY A 119 -19.65 23.96 -3.96
CA GLY A 119 -19.45 25.32 -3.46
C GLY A 119 -20.01 25.59 -2.07
N LEU A 120 -20.88 24.72 -1.55
CA LEU A 120 -21.48 24.88 -0.23
C LEU A 120 -20.84 23.97 0.82
N THR A 121 -20.47 22.76 0.42
CA THR A 121 -20.00 21.68 1.31
C THR A 121 -18.51 21.38 1.17
N ASP A 122 -17.84 21.96 0.18
CA ASP A 122 -16.44 21.65 -0.20
C ASP A 122 -16.19 20.18 -0.54
N ARG A 123 -17.25 19.40 -0.72
CA ARG A 123 -17.15 17.98 -1.06
C ARG A 123 -16.62 17.83 -2.49
N PRO A 124 -15.65 16.93 -2.76
CA PRO A 124 -15.29 16.58 -4.13
C PRO A 124 -16.49 16.08 -4.94
N LEU A 125 -16.76 16.74 -6.07
CA LEU A 125 -17.82 16.39 -7.04
C LEU A 125 -17.26 15.75 -8.31
N ALA A 126 -16.00 16.07 -8.64
CA ALA A 126 -15.31 15.44 -9.76
C ALA A 126 -13.84 15.26 -9.44
N GLY A 127 -13.25 14.22 -10.02
CA GLY A 127 -11.82 13.95 -9.95
C GLY A 127 -11.36 13.12 -11.14
N TYR A 128 -10.06 12.89 -11.22
CA TYR A 128 -9.46 12.09 -12.28
C TYR A 128 -8.50 11.04 -11.74
N ILE A 129 -8.31 9.98 -12.52
CA ILE A 129 -7.24 9.00 -12.32
C ILE A 129 -6.52 8.85 -13.66
N ASN A 130 -5.20 9.05 -13.66
CA ASN A 130 -4.35 8.66 -14.78
C ASN A 130 -3.57 7.40 -14.42
N LEU A 131 -3.74 6.35 -15.22
CA LEU A 131 -3.03 5.08 -15.08
C LEU A 131 -1.81 5.07 -16.00
N CYS A 132 -0.62 4.92 -15.44
CA CYS A 132 0.63 4.96 -16.19
C CYS A 132 0.84 3.67 -16.98
N ARG A 133 1.14 3.78 -18.29
CA ARG A 133 1.43 2.60 -19.12
C ARG A 133 2.90 2.22 -18.94
N ARG A 134 3.18 1.09 -18.28
CA ARG A 134 4.56 0.58 -18.20
C ARG A 134 5.06 0.20 -19.60
N ARG A 135 6.22 0.74 -20.00
CA ARG A 135 6.99 0.23 -21.14
C ARG A 135 7.86 -0.92 -20.62
N SER A 136 7.75 -2.08 -21.25
CA SER A 136 8.57 -3.25 -20.92
C SER A 136 9.98 -3.08 -21.46
N ASP A 137 10.81 -2.29 -20.78
CA ASP A 137 12.24 -2.24 -21.06
C ASP A 137 13.00 -3.12 -20.06
N ARG A 138 12.57 -4.39 -19.97
CA ARG A 138 13.49 -5.51 -19.68
C ARG A 138 13.72 -6.32 -20.96
N GLY A 139 14.25 -5.63 -21.97
CA GLY A 139 14.96 -6.24 -23.09
C GLY A 139 14.15 -7.07 -24.09
N ARG A 140 12.84 -6.86 -24.24
CA ARG A 140 12.08 -7.53 -25.30
C ARG A 140 11.19 -6.56 -26.07
N SER A 141 11.78 -6.05 -27.15
CA SER A 141 11.09 -5.43 -28.29
C SER A 141 9.91 -6.31 -28.73
N THR A 142 8.72 -5.99 -28.26
CA THR A 142 7.46 -6.38 -28.90
C THR A 142 6.52 -5.19 -28.78
N SER A 143 6.08 -4.69 -29.94
CA SER A 143 5.28 -3.49 -30.17
C SER A 143 3.85 -3.53 -29.64
N SER A 144 3.60 -4.20 -28.50
CA SER A 144 2.30 -4.21 -27.84
C SER A 144 2.42 -3.55 -26.47
N SER A 145 2.01 -2.28 -26.39
CA SER A 145 1.77 -1.52 -25.16
C SER A 145 0.63 -2.15 -24.37
N ARG A 146 0.88 -3.29 -23.71
CA ARG A 146 -0.05 -3.89 -22.77
C ARG A 146 0.21 -3.30 -21.38
N PHE A 147 -0.86 -3.09 -20.62
CA PHE A 147 -0.80 -2.81 -19.19
C PHE A 147 -0.24 -4.07 -18.51
N LEU A 148 1.10 -4.20 -18.47
CA LEU A 148 1.80 -5.36 -17.89
C LEU A 148 1.91 -5.19 -16.38
N VAL A 149 0.77 -5.06 -15.71
CA VAL A 149 0.66 -4.95 -14.27
C VAL A 149 -0.24 -6.10 -13.80
N ASP A 150 0.14 -6.74 -12.70
CA ASP A 150 -0.66 -7.80 -12.09
C ASP A 150 -2.09 -7.26 -11.83
N PRO A 151 -3.17 -8.01 -12.15
CA PRO A 151 -4.53 -7.52 -11.95
C PRO A 151 -4.83 -7.06 -10.51
N ALA A 152 -4.18 -7.64 -9.49
CA ALA A 152 -4.33 -7.20 -8.11
C ALA A 152 -3.60 -5.87 -7.84
N GLU A 153 -2.41 -5.67 -8.40
CA GLU A 153 -1.68 -4.41 -8.32
C GLU A 153 -2.43 -3.28 -9.05
N ALA A 154 -3.01 -3.56 -10.22
CA ALA A 154 -3.87 -2.61 -10.93
C ALA A 154 -5.15 -2.26 -10.13
N GLN A 155 -5.79 -3.25 -9.51
CA GLN A 155 -6.94 -3.01 -8.63
C GLN A 155 -6.57 -2.22 -7.38
N TYR A 156 -5.41 -2.50 -6.78
CA TYR A 156 -4.86 -1.71 -5.67
C TYR A 156 -4.71 -0.25 -6.09
N THR A 157 -3.98 0.01 -7.18
CA THR A 157 -3.73 1.36 -7.67
C THR A 157 -5.05 2.08 -7.96
N ALA A 158 -5.98 1.46 -8.68
CA ALA A 158 -7.25 2.11 -8.99
C ALA A 158 -8.06 2.49 -7.74
N ARG A 159 -8.09 1.63 -6.71
CA ARG A 159 -8.81 1.92 -5.46
C ARG A 159 -8.10 2.99 -4.62
N HIS A 160 -6.77 2.93 -4.56
CA HIS A 160 -5.94 3.92 -3.87
C HIS A 160 -6.11 5.31 -4.48
N GLU A 161 -5.98 5.41 -5.81
CA GLU A 161 -6.17 6.66 -6.54
C GLU A 161 -7.61 7.16 -6.47
N LEU A 162 -8.60 6.27 -6.42
CA LEU A 162 -9.98 6.70 -6.20
C LEU A 162 -10.15 7.42 -4.85
N LEU A 163 -9.49 6.96 -3.79
CA LEU A 163 -9.57 7.60 -2.48
C LEU A 163 -8.93 8.99 -2.46
N HIS A 164 -7.81 9.17 -3.16
CA HIS A 164 -7.23 10.50 -3.38
C HIS A 164 -8.20 11.43 -4.14
N ALA A 165 -8.83 10.94 -5.21
CA ALA A 165 -9.83 11.70 -5.97
C ALA A 165 -11.08 12.06 -5.13
N LEU A 166 -11.45 11.20 -4.18
CA LEU A 166 -12.53 11.42 -3.22
C LEU A 166 -12.14 12.34 -2.05
N GLY A 167 -10.86 12.71 -1.93
CA GLY A 167 -10.40 13.75 -1.02
C GLY A 167 -9.52 13.28 0.13
N VAL A 168 -8.99 12.06 0.08
CA VAL A 168 -7.87 11.63 0.94
C VAL A 168 -6.58 12.30 0.47
N THR A 169 -6.49 13.62 0.61
CA THR A 169 -5.35 14.42 0.13
C THR A 169 -5.18 15.68 0.97
N ALA A 170 -3.93 16.06 1.18
CA ALA A 170 -3.55 17.16 2.07
C ALA A 170 -4.04 18.51 1.57
N THR A 171 -4.22 18.66 0.25
CA THR A 171 -4.80 19.86 -0.37
C THR A 171 -6.22 20.15 0.12
N LEU A 172 -6.93 19.15 0.65
CA LEU A 172 -8.31 19.29 1.10
C LEU A 172 -8.50 19.25 2.62
N PHE A 173 -7.43 19.12 3.41
CA PHE A 173 -7.56 19.07 4.88
C PHE A 173 -8.17 20.35 5.45
N ALA A 174 -7.74 21.51 4.94
CA ALA A 174 -8.32 22.80 5.32
C ALA A 174 -9.79 22.98 4.87
N PHE A 175 -10.31 22.08 4.03
CA PHE A 175 -11.68 22.14 3.52
C PHE A 175 -12.65 21.20 4.24
N MET A 176 -12.15 20.36 5.15
CA MET A 176 -12.98 19.43 5.90
C MET A 176 -14.00 20.14 6.78
N ARG A 177 -15.11 19.43 7.03
CA ARG A 177 -16.23 19.92 7.83
C ARG A 177 -16.51 18.98 9.00
N GLN A 178 -17.16 19.52 10.00
CA GLN A 178 -17.76 18.74 11.07
C GLN A 178 -19.05 18.07 10.55
N ASP A 179 -19.58 17.09 11.29
CA ASP A 179 -20.78 16.34 10.91
C ASP A 179 -22.03 17.23 10.72
N ASN A 180 -22.05 18.40 11.36
CA ASN A 180 -23.11 19.41 11.21
C ASN A 180 -22.90 20.36 10.02
N GLY A 181 -21.88 20.11 9.19
CA GLY A 181 -21.52 20.91 8.03
C GLY A 181 -20.70 22.17 8.33
N VAL A 182 -20.36 22.46 9.59
CA VAL A 182 -19.53 23.63 9.93
C VAL A 182 -18.07 23.38 9.49
N PRO A 183 -17.43 24.32 8.76
CA PRO A 183 -16.00 24.21 8.43
C PRO A 183 -15.11 24.00 9.65
N ARG A 184 -14.19 23.04 9.59
CA ARG A 184 -13.19 22.83 10.65
C ARG A 184 -12.11 23.90 10.67
N THR A 185 -11.89 24.54 9.52
CA THR A 185 -10.97 25.67 9.38
C THR A 185 -11.78 26.95 9.15
N PRO A 186 -11.46 28.06 9.86
CA PRO A 186 -12.13 29.34 9.65
C PRO A 186 -12.11 29.76 8.17
N ARG A 187 -13.23 30.32 7.70
CA ARG A 187 -13.39 30.76 6.30
C ARG A 187 -13.27 32.27 6.17
N ASN A 188 -12.74 32.72 5.04
CA ASN A 188 -12.78 34.13 4.67
C ASN A 188 -14.23 34.49 4.29
N PRO A 189 -14.87 35.47 4.95
CA PRO A 189 -16.27 35.81 4.69
C PRO A 189 -16.57 36.25 3.25
N ALA A 190 -15.59 36.79 2.53
CA ALA A 190 -15.77 37.27 1.16
C ALA A 190 -15.64 36.17 0.11
N THR A 191 -14.75 35.19 0.33
CA THR A 191 -14.42 34.15 -0.67
C THR A 191 -14.86 32.76 -0.28
N ASN A 192 -15.25 32.55 0.98
CA ASN A 192 -15.49 31.25 1.60
C ASN A 192 -14.29 30.27 1.58
N MET A 193 -13.08 30.76 1.29
CA MET A 193 -11.85 29.95 1.28
C MET A 193 -11.24 29.83 2.69
N PRO A 194 -10.38 28.82 2.98
CA PRO A 194 -9.68 28.73 4.26
C PRO A 194 -8.90 30.03 4.58
N ALA A 195 -9.08 30.55 5.79
CA ALA A 195 -8.58 31.86 6.21
C ALA A 195 -7.24 31.83 6.95
N LEU A 196 -6.68 30.65 7.23
CA LEU A 196 -5.42 30.53 7.99
C LEU A 196 -4.17 30.75 7.14
N GLY A 197 -4.33 31.10 5.86
CA GLY A 197 -3.23 31.33 4.93
C GLY A 197 -2.76 30.07 4.22
N LEU A 198 -1.62 30.20 3.54
CA LEU A 198 -1.00 29.15 2.75
C LEU A 198 0.33 28.74 3.40
N ILE A 199 0.67 27.46 3.28
CA ILE A 199 1.96 26.89 3.65
C ILE A 199 2.66 26.50 2.36
N GLU A 200 3.91 26.94 2.20
CA GLU A 200 4.78 26.54 1.09
C GLU A 200 5.91 25.67 1.62
N ASP A 201 6.07 24.49 1.04
CA ASP A 201 7.18 23.59 1.32
C ASP A 201 7.48 22.74 0.08
N ASP A 202 8.76 22.63 -0.27
CA ASP A 202 9.28 21.90 -1.43
C ASP A 202 8.50 22.10 -2.75
N GLY A 203 8.06 23.33 -3.04
CA GLY A 203 7.34 23.67 -4.27
C GLY A 203 5.84 23.34 -4.26
N VAL A 204 5.29 22.94 -3.10
CA VAL A 204 3.85 22.71 -2.90
C VAL A 204 3.26 23.80 -2.00
N THR A 205 2.20 24.44 -2.50
CA THR A 205 1.42 25.44 -1.75
C THR A 205 0.09 24.82 -1.29
N LEU A 206 -0.12 24.71 0.02
CA LEU A 206 -1.36 24.18 0.62
C LEU A 206 -2.03 25.20 1.53
N TYR A 207 -3.35 25.11 1.71
CA TYR A 207 -4.03 25.87 2.77
C TYR A 207 -3.68 25.32 4.15
N GLN A 208 -3.37 26.22 5.08
CA GLN A 208 -3.22 25.86 6.48
C GLN A 208 -4.59 25.46 7.07
N TRP A 209 -4.60 24.42 7.92
CA TRP A 209 -5.79 23.88 8.55
C TRP A 209 -5.82 24.13 10.06
N GLY A 210 -7.03 24.14 10.64
CA GLY A 210 -7.23 24.34 12.07
C GLY A 210 -6.86 23.10 12.90
N ASN A 211 -6.65 23.30 14.20
CA ASN A 211 -6.29 22.24 15.16
C ASN A 211 -7.36 21.12 15.28
N ASP A 212 -8.61 21.42 14.92
CA ASP A 212 -9.71 20.43 14.88
C ASP A 212 -9.68 19.53 13.63
N THR A 213 -8.70 19.76 12.75
CA THR A 213 -8.39 18.88 11.62
C THR A 213 -7.39 17.85 12.10
N VAL A 214 -7.89 16.62 12.14
CA VAL A 214 -7.32 15.41 12.75
C VAL A 214 -5.86 15.07 12.35
N ILE A 215 -5.35 15.62 11.25
CA ILE A 215 -3.99 15.36 10.77
C ILE A 215 -3.05 16.47 11.25
N GLN A 216 -2.50 16.30 12.45
CA GLN A 216 -1.38 17.12 12.90
C GLN A 216 -0.14 16.24 13.11
N ASN A 217 0.58 15.96 12.02
CA ASN A 217 2.01 15.70 12.10
C ASN A 217 2.74 16.93 11.57
N GLN A 218 3.39 17.69 12.46
CA GLN A 218 4.26 18.80 12.06
C GLN A 218 5.59 18.24 11.57
N GLY A 219 5.67 17.90 10.28
CA GLY A 219 6.90 17.44 9.66
C GLY A 219 6.77 17.18 8.17
N LYS A 220 7.03 18.23 7.37
CA LYS A 220 7.23 18.27 5.91
C LYS A 220 6.03 17.88 5.03
N LEU A 221 5.73 18.71 4.04
CA LEU A 221 4.63 18.50 3.10
C LEU A 221 5.07 17.60 1.94
N GLY A 222 4.39 16.47 1.77
CA GLY A 222 4.64 15.48 0.72
C GLY A 222 3.80 14.21 0.94
N SER A 223 4.25 13.06 0.41
CA SER A 223 3.59 11.75 0.61
C SER A 223 3.33 11.42 2.10
N ALA A 224 4.04 12.06 3.02
CA ALA A 224 3.87 11.98 4.48
C ALA A 224 2.52 12.54 5.00
N LEU A 225 1.81 13.36 4.21
CA LEU A 225 0.52 13.93 4.64
C LEU A 225 -0.70 13.26 3.99
N THR A 226 -0.55 12.55 2.88
CA THR A 226 -1.69 11.97 2.13
C THR A 226 -1.87 10.47 2.30
N HIS A 227 -0.97 9.82 3.04
CA HIS A 227 -0.92 8.38 3.23
C HIS A 227 -0.83 8.02 4.71
N TRP A 228 -1.27 6.80 5.04
CA TRP A 228 -1.01 6.21 6.33
C TRP A 228 0.46 5.82 6.48
N GLU A 229 0.97 5.97 7.71
CA GLU A 229 2.32 5.55 8.07
C GLU A 229 2.47 4.04 7.89
N LYS A 230 3.29 3.62 6.92
CA LYS A 230 3.37 2.21 6.53
C LYS A 230 4.00 1.36 7.63
N ARG A 231 4.88 1.93 8.46
CA ARG A 231 5.40 1.23 9.65
C ARG A 231 4.26 0.76 10.57
N LEU A 232 3.24 1.59 10.72
CA LEU A 232 2.13 1.36 11.66
C LEU A 232 0.95 0.62 11.03
N LEU A 233 0.72 0.79 9.73
CA LEU A 233 -0.48 0.34 9.03
C LEU A 233 -0.14 -0.35 7.69
N GLU A 234 0.90 -1.19 7.67
CA GLU A 234 1.52 -1.78 6.48
C GLU A 234 0.56 -2.21 5.37
N SER A 235 -0.49 -2.96 5.73
CA SER A 235 -1.47 -3.54 4.81
C SER A 235 -2.68 -2.63 4.53
N GLU A 236 -2.68 -1.38 4.97
CA GLU A 236 -3.74 -0.42 4.66
C GLU A 236 -3.61 0.07 3.21
N LEU A 237 -4.76 0.18 2.52
CA LEU A 237 -4.83 0.61 1.13
C LEU A 237 -4.18 1.97 0.87
N MET A 238 -4.29 2.92 1.79
CA MET A 238 -3.74 4.28 1.67
C MET A 238 -2.32 4.41 2.23
N THR A 239 -1.56 3.33 2.35
CA THR A 239 -0.10 3.43 2.54
C THR A 239 0.59 3.79 1.22
N ALA A 240 1.73 4.46 1.30
CA ALA A 240 2.42 5.01 0.11
C ALA A 240 3.05 3.96 -0.84
N ALA A 241 2.96 2.66 -0.52
CA ALA A 241 3.55 1.61 -1.36
C ALA A 241 2.82 0.26 -1.23
N TYR A 242 2.56 -0.36 -2.38
CA TYR A 242 1.99 -1.70 -2.48
C TYR A 242 3.02 -2.79 -2.16
N THR A 243 2.62 -3.76 -1.35
CA THR A 243 3.48 -4.86 -0.88
C THR A 243 2.83 -6.24 -1.06
N GLY A 244 1.77 -6.33 -1.85
CA GLY A 244 1.05 -7.57 -2.13
C GLY A 244 -0.14 -7.87 -1.22
N SER A 245 -0.45 -7.02 -0.24
CA SER A 245 -1.72 -7.05 0.49
C SER A 245 -2.19 -5.63 0.71
N SER A 246 -3.50 -5.40 0.64
CA SER A 246 -4.10 -4.10 0.92
C SER A 246 -5.54 -4.28 1.35
N VAL A 247 -5.94 -3.59 2.41
CA VAL A 247 -7.30 -3.61 2.94
C VAL A 247 -7.85 -2.20 3.08
N VAL A 248 -9.15 -2.02 2.80
CA VAL A 248 -9.87 -0.80 3.20
C VAL A 248 -10.29 -1.00 4.65
N SER A 249 -9.50 -0.45 5.56
CA SER A 249 -9.69 -0.66 7.00
C SER A 249 -10.67 0.33 7.61
N GLU A 250 -11.01 0.12 8.89
CA GLU A 250 -11.73 1.12 9.68
C GLU A 250 -11.01 2.48 9.72
N PHE A 251 -9.68 2.54 9.56
CA PHE A 251 -8.93 3.80 9.57
C PHE A 251 -9.28 4.67 8.36
N THR A 252 -9.24 4.13 7.15
CA THR A 252 -9.62 4.88 5.93
C THR A 252 -11.10 5.25 5.93
N LEU A 253 -11.97 4.35 6.39
CA LEU A 253 -13.40 4.65 6.50
C LEU A 253 -13.69 5.76 7.51
N ALA A 254 -13.05 5.71 8.69
CA ALA A 254 -13.16 6.76 9.69
C ALA A 254 -12.61 8.08 9.20
N PHE A 255 -11.48 8.07 8.48
CA PHE A 255 -10.94 9.28 7.88
C PHE A 255 -11.92 9.90 6.87
N LEU A 256 -12.51 9.10 5.98
CA LEU A 256 -13.52 9.56 5.04
C LEU A 256 -14.74 10.16 5.75
N GLU A 257 -15.18 9.56 6.86
CA GLU A 257 -16.26 10.11 7.69
C GLU A 257 -15.85 11.43 8.35
N ASP A 258 -14.64 11.51 8.93
CA ASP A 258 -14.08 12.71 9.56
C ASP A 258 -13.94 13.91 8.61
N THR A 259 -13.87 13.67 7.29
CA THR A 259 -13.91 14.75 6.28
C THR A 259 -15.20 15.57 6.34
N GLY A 260 -16.29 14.98 6.84
CA GLY A 260 -17.64 15.54 6.82
C GLY A 260 -18.37 15.38 5.47
N TRP A 261 -17.77 14.72 4.47
CA TRP A 261 -18.37 14.55 3.14
C TRP A 261 -19.08 13.20 2.93
N TYR A 262 -18.72 12.20 3.73
CA TYR A 262 -19.14 10.82 3.55
C TYR A 262 -19.67 10.25 4.87
N SER A 263 -20.59 9.29 4.78
CA SER A 263 -20.97 8.43 5.89
C SER A 263 -20.49 7.01 5.56
N ALA A 264 -19.68 6.44 6.44
CA ALA A 264 -19.03 5.17 6.17
C ALA A 264 -19.85 3.99 6.70
N ASN A 265 -20.00 2.95 5.88
CA ASN A 265 -20.56 1.68 6.35
C ASN A 265 -19.43 0.80 6.91
N TYR A 266 -19.19 0.86 8.22
CA TYR A 266 -18.13 0.07 8.87
C TYR A 266 -18.34 -1.45 8.78
N SER A 267 -19.54 -1.94 8.43
CA SER A 267 -19.74 -3.38 8.20
C SER A 267 -18.97 -3.92 6.99
N THR A 268 -18.54 -3.04 6.07
CA THR A 268 -17.69 -3.40 4.93
C THR A 268 -16.19 -3.23 5.21
N ALA A 269 -15.82 -2.79 6.42
CA ALA A 269 -14.43 -2.61 6.81
C ALA A 269 -13.71 -3.96 6.77
N GLN A 270 -12.57 -3.99 6.11
CA GLN A 270 -11.72 -5.16 6.08
C GLN A 270 -10.79 -5.15 7.30
N PRO A 271 -10.59 -6.29 7.97
CA PRO A 271 -9.74 -6.36 9.16
C PRO A 271 -8.28 -6.12 8.79
N ILE A 272 -7.58 -5.34 9.61
CA ILE A 272 -6.12 -5.20 9.56
C ILE A 272 -5.51 -5.92 10.76
N ALA A 273 -4.72 -6.96 10.49
CA ALA A 273 -4.01 -7.71 11.52
C ALA A 273 -2.77 -6.96 12.00
N TRP A 274 -2.05 -6.31 11.08
CA TRP A 274 -0.87 -5.50 11.36
C TRP A 274 -1.13 -4.46 12.45
N GLY A 275 -0.30 -4.45 13.50
CA GLY A 275 -0.39 -3.46 14.58
C GLY A 275 -1.56 -3.67 15.57
N ARG A 276 -2.47 -4.62 15.31
CA ARG A 276 -3.68 -4.80 16.10
C ARG A 276 -3.36 -5.24 17.53
N ASN A 277 -3.90 -4.52 18.51
CA ASN A 277 -3.73 -4.78 19.94
C ASN A 277 -2.28 -4.82 20.45
N LEU A 278 -1.31 -4.26 19.70
CA LEU A 278 0.10 -4.24 20.11
C LEU A 278 0.46 -3.12 21.11
N GLY A 279 -0.51 -2.24 21.40
CA GLY A 279 -0.36 -1.20 22.42
C GLY A 279 0.54 -0.04 21.99
N CYS A 280 0.85 0.84 22.94
CA CYS A 280 1.43 2.14 22.62
C CYS A 280 2.93 2.10 22.40
N LYS A 281 3.61 1.10 22.96
CA LYS A 281 5.03 0.86 22.68
C LYS A 281 5.26 0.57 21.20
N PHE A 282 4.37 -0.17 20.54
CA PHE A 282 4.48 -0.41 19.09
C PHE A 282 4.36 0.89 18.27
N VAL A 283 3.46 1.79 18.70
CA VAL A 283 3.22 3.06 18.02
C VAL A 283 4.38 4.04 18.23
N TYR A 284 4.81 4.21 19.48
CA TYR A 284 5.73 5.28 19.88
C TYR A 284 7.21 4.90 19.81
N ASN A 285 7.55 3.61 19.93
CA ASN A 285 8.94 3.18 19.89
C ASN A 285 9.34 2.76 18.48
N SER A 286 10.65 2.61 18.28
CA SER A 286 11.20 2.06 17.05
C SER A 286 10.77 0.60 16.85
N CYS A 287 10.74 0.15 15.59
CA CYS A 287 10.55 -1.27 15.29
C CYS A 287 11.69 -2.12 15.85
N TYR A 288 12.88 -1.55 16.05
CA TYR A 288 13.98 -2.23 16.72
C TYR A 288 13.66 -2.57 18.18
N ASP A 289 13.19 -1.60 18.95
CA ASP A 289 12.81 -1.82 20.36
C ASP A 289 11.73 -2.90 20.46
N TRP A 290 10.81 -2.93 19.50
CA TRP A 290 9.82 -3.99 19.37
C TRP A 290 10.47 -5.36 19.11
N MET A 291 11.33 -5.46 18.09
CA MET A 291 11.97 -6.72 17.71
C MET A 291 12.90 -7.27 18.80
N VAL A 292 13.60 -6.41 19.55
CA VAL A 292 14.42 -6.82 20.69
C VAL A 292 13.56 -7.39 21.81
N SER A 293 12.44 -6.72 22.14
CA SER A 293 11.52 -7.21 23.18
C SER A 293 10.73 -8.46 22.76
N HIS A 294 10.60 -8.74 21.47
CA HIS A 294 9.84 -9.86 20.91
C HIS A 294 10.69 -10.78 20.02
N HIS A 295 11.98 -10.96 20.34
CA HIS A 295 12.98 -11.63 19.48
C HIS A 295 12.58 -13.01 18.92
N GLN A 296 11.73 -13.78 19.62
CA GLN A 296 11.29 -15.11 19.19
C GLN A 296 10.39 -15.08 17.94
N SER A 297 9.51 -14.07 17.82
CA SER A 297 8.56 -13.97 16.70
C SER A 297 8.79 -12.72 15.86
N ALA A 298 9.25 -11.62 16.46
CA ALA A 298 9.37 -10.28 15.89
C ALA A 298 8.09 -9.69 15.26
N TRP A 299 7.00 -10.47 15.19
CA TRP A 299 5.75 -10.10 14.54
C TRP A 299 5.22 -8.77 15.10
N PRO A 300 4.76 -7.84 14.25
CA PRO A 300 4.51 -7.99 12.81
C PRO A 300 5.74 -7.76 11.92
N TYR A 301 6.86 -7.30 12.48
CA TYR A 301 8.14 -7.18 11.80
C TYR A 301 8.81 -8.53 11.59
N CYS A 302 10.01 -8.52 10.99
CA CYS A 302 10.83 -9.71 10.83
C CYS A 302 12.31 -9.42 11.05
N ASN A 303 13.02 -10.34 11.70
CA ASN A 303 14.41 -10.18 12.11
C ASN A 303 15.38 -11.17 11.42
N LEU A 304 14.88 -11.98 10.48
CA LEU A 304 15.66 -13.00 9.80
C LEU A 304 15.81 -12.63 8.33
N ALA A 305 17.04 -12.41 7.90
CA ALA A 305 17.35 -12.12 6.50
C ALA A 305 16.84 -13.25 5.60
N PRO A 306 16.34 -12.94 4.40
CA PRO A 306 15.66 -13.92 3.56
C PRO A 306 16.59 -15.00 3.00
N LYS A 307 17.87 -14.70 2.79
CA LYS A 307 18.84 -15.66 2.25
C LYS A 307 19.55 -16.39 3.40
N HIS A 308 19.40 -17.71 3.44
CA HIS A 308 20.12 -18.60 4.35
C HIS A 308 20.96 -19.62 3.59
N THR A 309 22.04 -20.09 4.19
CA THR A 309 22.77 -21.27 3.72
C THR A 309 22.03 -22.52 4.18
N GLY A 310 21.51 -23.28 3.21
CA GLY A 310 20.88 -24.57 3.45
C GLY A 310 21.88 -25.60 3.97
N PRO A 311 21.42 -26.80 4.40
CA PRO A 311 22.28 -27.86 4.92
C PRO A 311 23.39 -28.33 3.96
N ARG A 312 23.33 -27.94 2.68
CA ARG A 312 24.31 -28.25 1.63
C ARG A 312 25.11 -27.04 1.16
N GLY A 313 24.98 -25.90 1.84
CA GLY A 313 25.66 -24.65 1.48
C GLY A 313 24.99 -23.89 0.32
N ASP A 314 23.81 -24.33 -0.14
CA ASP A 314 23.00 -23.66 -1.15
C ASP A 314 22.22 -22.48 -0.56
N ALA A 315 22.12 -21.37 -1.30
CA ALA A 315 21.32 -20.22 -0.87
C ALA A 315 19.82 -20.57 -0.98
N MET A 316 19.15 -20.64 0.17
CA MET A 316 17.71 -20.90 0.26
C MET A 316 16.97 -19.64 0.73
N LEU A 317 15.82 -19.35 0.11
CA LEU A 317 14.95 -18.25 0.52
C LEU A 317 13.99 -18.72 1.63
N ARG A 318 14.14 -18.17 2.84
CA ARG A 318 13.18 -18.40 3.92
C ARG A 318 11.95 -17.52 3.73
N THR A 319 10.80 -18.17 3.80
CA THR A 319 9.49 -17.57 3.62
C THR A 319 8.61 -17.86 4.83
N GLY A 320 7.65 -16.98 5.09
CA GLY A 320 6.53 -17.19 5.99
C GLY A 320 5.22 -17.03 5.24
N CYS A 321 4.12 -17.00 5.97
CA CYS A 321 2.80 -16.75 5.40
C CYS A 321 2.34 -15.33 5.68
N SER A 322 1.50 -14.79 4.79
CA SER A 322 0.68 -13.63 5.09
C SER A 322 -0.27 -13.94 6.25
N ASP A 323 -0.70 -12.89 6.96
CA ASP A 323 -1.60 -13.04 8.11
C ASP A 323 -2.91 -13.76 7.74
N ASP A 324 -3.45 -13.46 6.55
CA ASP A 324 -4.66 -14.09 5.98
C ASP A 324 -4.42 -15.49 5.38
N ARG A 325 -3.18 -16.00 5.42
CA ARG A 325 -2.74 -17.28 4.85
C ARG A 325 -3.00 -17.41 3.34
N ARG A 326 -3.15 -16.31 2.60
CA ARG A 326 -3.39 -16.36 1.15
C ARG A 326 -2.13 -16.32 0.30
N SER A 327 -1.00 -15.89 0.84
CA SER A 327 0.24 -15.80 0.10
C SER A 327 1.48 -16.09 0.94
N LYS A 328 2.55 -16.51 0.26
CA LYS A 328 3.89 -16.63 0.85
C LYS A 328 4.54 -15.25 0.91
N ARG A 329 5.33 -15.01 1.95
CA ARG A 329 6.00 -13.74 2.24
C ARG A 329 7.47 -13.99 2.58
N TYR A 330 8.36 -13.07 2.24
CA TYR A 330 9.75 -13.11 2.69
C TYR A 330 10.06 -11.86 3.51
N CYS A 331 11.02 -11.96 4.43
CA CYS A 331 11.46 -10.80 5.18
C CYS A 331 12.26 -9.88 4.29
N ASN A 332 11.86 -8.61 4.17
CA ASN A 332 12.52 -7.64 3.30
C ASN A 332 13.78 -6.99 3.91
N LEU A 333 14.34 -7.61 4.95
CA LEU A 333 15.60 -7.23 5.57
C LEU A 333 16.75 -7.50 4.60
N ALA A 334 17.56 -6.48 4.32
CA ALA A 334 18.69 -6.56 3.42
C ALA A 334 19.82 -5.60 3.85
N GLU A 335 21.01 -5.83 3.31
CA GLU A 335 22.06 -4.82 3.28
C GLU A 335 21.79 -3.87 2.10
N LEU A 336 21.67 -2.58 2.39
CA LEU A 336 21.38 -1.54 1.42
C LEU A 336 22.68 -0.98 0.83
N SER A 337 22.59 -0.35 -0.34
CA SER A 337 23.76 0.18 -1.05
C SER A 337 24.38 1.39 -0.34
N ASN A 338 23.56 2.17 0.36
CA ASN A 338 23.96 3.38 1.07
C ASN A 338 23.71 3.22 2.57
N GLU A 339 24.45 3.98 3.37
CA GLU A 339 24.17 4.10 4.80
C GLU A 339 22.78 4.69 5.03
N LEU A 340 22.08 4.12 6.00
CA LEU A 340 20.80 4.63 6.46
C LEU A 340 21.00 5.93 7.25
N PRO A 341 20.03 6.86 7.23
CA PRO A 341 19.99 7.97 8.18
C PRO A 341 20.10 7.46 9.62
N LEU A 342 20.76 8.23 10.48
CA LEU A 342 21.10 7.83 11.86
C LEU A 342 19.87 7.37 12.65
N GLU A 343 18.73 8.00 12.43
CA GLU A 343 17.44 7.68 13.04
C GLU A 343 16.89 6.28 12.65
N TYR A 344 17.35 5.71 11.54
CA TYR A 344 16.91 4.42 11.01
C TYR A 344 17.99 3.33 11.08
N GLN A 345 19.15 3.64 11.67
CA GLN A 345 20.22 2.67 11.93
C GLN A 345 19.90 1.82 13.16
N TYR A 346 18.89 0.97 13.03
CA TYR A 346 18.37 0.10 14.09
C TYR A 346 19.37 -0.95 14.58
N PHE A 347 20.20 -1.43 13.67
CA PHE A 347 21.06 -2.58 13.87
C PHE A 347 22.42 -2.09 14.42
N GLY A 348 22.78 -2.49 15.64
CA GLY A 348 24.06 -2.14 16.29
C GLY A 348 24.87 -3.35 16.76
N ALA A 349 26.04 -3.13 17.37
CA ALA A 349 26.96 -4.19 17.79
C ALA A 349 26.37 -5.25 18.77
N ILE A 350 25.24 -4.97 19.41
CA ILE A 350 24.57 -5.82 20.42
C ILE A 350 23.75 -6.97 19.79
N ILE A 351 23.64 -7.04 18.44
CA ILE A 351 22.85 -8.03 17.70
C ILE A 351 23.15 -9.50 18.08
N GLN A 352 24.39 -9.82 18.46
CA GLN A 352 24.77 -11.18 18.85
C GLN A 352 24.09 -11.64 20.16
N GLN A 353 23.81 -10.73 21.10
CA GLN A 353 23.27 -11.10 22.41
C GLN A 353 21.74 -11.29 22.40
N ALA A 354 21.03 -10.66 21.46
CA ALA A 354 19.57 -10.75 21.36
C ALA A 354 19.08 -11.94 20.51
N GLY A 355 19.98 -12.80 20.00
CA GLY A 355 19.62 -13.89 19.10
C GLY A 355 19.06 -13.42 17.74
N LEU A 356 19.24 -12.14 17.41
CA LEU A 356 18.81 -11.49 16.16
C LEU A 356 19.81 -11.72 15.01
N SER A 357 20.76 -12.64 15.18
CA SER A 357 21.70 -13.02 14.12
C SER A 357 20.89 -13.43 12.88
N PRO A 358 21.04 -12.71 11.74
CA PRO A 358 20.36 -13.07 10.51
C PRO A 358 20.77 -14.50 10.17
N GLY A 359 19.82 -15.44 10.31
CA GLY A 359 20.11 -16.86 10.50
C GLY A 359 21.29 -17.37 9.69
N GLY A 360 22.33 -17.84 10.36
CA GLY A 360 23.47 -18.51 9.72
C GLY A 360 24.35 -17.65 8.79
N VAL A 361 24.06 -16.36 8.59
CA VAL A 361 24.97 -15.47 7.86
C VAL A 361 26.10 -15.08 8.82
N LYS A 362 27.29 -15.62 8.55
CA LYS A 362 28.54 -15.19 9.19
C LYS A 362 28.70 -13.70 8.86
N LEU A 363 28.34 -12.82 9.80
CA LEU A 363 28.40 -11.37 9.65
C LEU A 363 29.84 -10.98 9.29
N LEU A 364 30.06 -10.60 8.04
CA LEU A 364 31.33 -10.09 7.55
C LEU A 364 31.37 -8.60 7.92
N SER A 365 32.17 -8.30 8.95
CA SER A 365 32.58 -7.01 9.49
C SER A 365 31.52 -6.11 10.18
N SER A 366 31.94 -5.50 11.28
CA SER A 366 31.20 -4.55 12.13
C SER A 366 30.90 -3.20 11.46
N GLU A 367 31.43 -2.96 10.27
CA GLU A 367 31.26 -1.69 9.52
C GLU A 367 29.99 -1.68 8.66
N SER A 368 29.32 -2.82 8.47
CA SER A 368 28.18 -2.91 7.56
C SER A 368 26.82 -2.63 8.23
N PHE A 369 26.74 -2.52 9.57
CA PHE A 369 25.47 -2.38 10.28
C PHE A 369 24.67 -1.12 9.96
N THR A 370 25.35 -0.02 9.62
CA THR A 370 24.74 1.24 9.21
C THR A 370 23.92 1.12 7.92
N ARG A 371 24.13 0.04 7.15
CA ARG A 371 23.44 -0.27 5.89
C ARG A 371 22.35 -1.33 6.01
N TYR A 372 22.19 -1.98 7.16
CA TYR A 372 21.17 -3.02 7.31
C TYR A 372 19.81 -2.43 7.67
N GLY A 373 18.76 -2.85 6.96
CA GLY A 373 17.40 -2.43 7.21
C GLY A 373 16.37 -3.13 6.33
N GLY A 374 15.10 -2.83 6.56
CA GLY A 374 14.04 -3.11 5.61
C GLY A 374 14.24 -2.27 4.34
N THR A 375 13.88 -2.82 3.19
CA THR A 375 14.09 -2.17 1.88
C THR A 375 13.15 -0.99 1.57
N SER A 376 12.15 -0.74 2.41
CA SER A 376 11.14 0.31 2.18
C SER A 376 11.39 1.52 3.07
N ARG A 377 11.68 2.68 2.43
CA ARG A 377 11.77 3.98 3.12
C ARG A 377 10.45 4.41 3.76
N PHE A 378 9.31 3.95 3.24
CA PHE A 378 7.98 4.33 3.72
C PHE A 378 7.60 3.64 5.03
N ALA A 379 8.32 2.58 5.40
CA ALA A 379 8.13 1.88 6.66
C ALA A 379 9.28 2.20 7.64
N ASP A 380 9.87 3.40 7.54
CA ASP A 380 11.05 3.82 8.30
C ASP A 380 12.22 2.83 8.23
N TYR A 381 12.40 2.11 7.11
CA TYR A 381 13.36 1.01 6.98
C TYR A 381 13.19 -0.12 8.02
N CYS A 382 12.00 -0.26 8.60
CA CYS A 382 11.66 -1.41 9.43
C CYS A 382 11.47 -2.65 8.56
N PRO A 383 12.09 -3.80 8.91
CA PRO A 383 11.93 -5.01 8.13
C PRO A 383 10.56 -5.67 8.40
N TYR A 384 9.86 -6.06 7.33
CA TYR A 384 8.56 -6.71 7.40
C TYR A 384 8.40 -7.82 6.35
N PRO A 385 7.49 -8.78 6.57
CA PRO A 385 7.17 -9.81 5.57
C PRO A 385 6.46 -9.22 4.34
N GLN A 386 7.05 -9.33 3.15
CA GLN A 386 6.46 -8.81 1.91
C GLN A 386 6.26 -9.90 0.85
N ALA A 387 5.30 -9.69 -0.06
CA ALA A 387 5.08 -10.58 -1.20
C ALA A 387 6.26 -10.50 -2.18
N TYR A 388 6.40 -11.53 -3.02
CA TYR A 388 7.44 -11.57 -4.03
C TYR A 388 6.93 -12.12 -5.35
N THR A 389 7.57 -11.70 -6.43
CA THR A 389 7.41 -12.28 -7.76
C THR A 389 8.62 -13.17 -8.05
N THR A 390 8.36 -14.43 -8.36
CA THR A 390 9.41 -15.33 -8.88
C THR A 390 9.64 -15.02 -10.35
N LEU A 391 10.79 -14.42 -10.64
CA LEU A 391 11.29 -14.23 -12.01
C LEU A 391 11.78 -15.57 -12.56
N SER A 392 10.86 -16.52 -12.81
CA SER A 392 11.16 -17.65 -13.66
C SER A 392 11.09 -17.19 -15.12
N LYS A 393 12.06 -17.59 -15.96
CA LYS A 393 12.32 -17.07 -17.31
C LYS A 393 11.16 -17.17 -18.32
N SER A 394 9.98 -17.66 -17.95
CA SER A 394 8.84 -17.83 -18.88
C SER A 394 7.48 -17.34 -18.36
N THR A 395 7.29 -17.08 -17.06
CA THR A 395 6.01 -16.58 -16.52
C THR A 395 6.25 -15.77 -15.25
N ASP A 396 5.66 -14.57 -15.19
CA ASP A 396 5.62 -13.70 -14.02
C ASP A 396 4.65 -14.31 -13.00
N ARG A 397 5.19 -14.98 -11.96
CA ARG A 397 4.40 -15.69 -10.93
C ARG A 397 4.58 -14.97 -9.61
N ASN A 398 3.47 -14.55 -9.00
CA ASN A 398 3.49 -13.93 -7.68
C ASN A 398 3.49 -15.01 -6.56
N SER A 399 3.44 -14.59 -5.30
CA SER A 399 3.50 -15.50 -4.15
C SER A 399 2.13 -15.95 -3.63
N ASP A 400 1.03 -15.69 -4.35
CA ASP A 400 -0.33 -16.05 -3.96
C ASP A 400 -0.59 -17.55 -4.09
N CYS A 401 -1.10 -18.17 -3.03
CA CYS A 401 -1.44 -19.60 -3.04
C CYS A 401 -2.70 -19.90 -3.85
N PHE A 402 -3.60 -18.93 -4.00
CA PHE A 402 -4.90 -19.14 -4.65
C PHE A 402 -4.84 -19.10 -6.18
N ARG A 403 -3.72 -18.68 -6.77
CA ARG A 403 -3.59 -18.50 -8.22
C ARG A 403 -3.01 -19.74 -8.89
N ILE A 404 -3.83 -20.40 -9.72
CA ILE A 404 -3.44 -21.58 -10.49
C ILE A 404 -2.21 -21.30 -11.39
N GLY A 405 -2.07 -20.06 -11.90
CA GLY A 405 -0.92 -19.65 -12.71
C GLY A 405 0.44 -19.76 -12.01
N ASN A 406 0.47 -19.82 -10.67
CA ASN A 406 1.70 -19.96 -9.89
C ASN A 406 2.20 -21.40 -9.79
N GLN A 407 1.42 -22.40 -10.22
CA GLN A 407 1.72 -23.82 -10.07
C GLN A 407 3.10 -24.20 -10.64
N PRO A 408 4.09 -24.60 -9.80
CA PRO A 408 5.41 -25.05 -10.26
C PRO A 408 5.31 -26.27 -11.18
N VAL A 409 6.22 -26.35 -12.16
CA VAL A 409 6.41 -27.58 -12.95
C VAL A 409 6.88 -28.70 -12.03
N GLU A 410 6.49 -29.94 -12.30
CA GLU A 410 6.68 -31.07 -11.39
C GLU A 410 8.16 -31.30 -11.00
N SER A 411 9.09 -31.15 -11.94
CA SER A 411 10.53 -31.26 -11.70
C SER A 411 11.12 -30.14 -10.83
N ALA A 412 10.42 -29.01 -10.73
CA ALA A 412 10.78 -27.87 -9.89
C ALA A 412 9.82 -27.70 -8.70
N ASN A 413 9.07 -28.76 -8.33
CA ASN A 413 8.14 -28.77 -7.20
C ASN A 413 8.55 -29.76 -6.09
N PRO A 414 9.78 -29.68 -5.53
CA PRO A 414 10.20 -30.57 -4.45
C PRO A 414 9.39 -30.36 -3.16
N GLY A 415 8.67 -29.24 -3.01
CA GLY A 415 7.76 -28.97 -1.90
C GLY A 415 6.34 -29.53 -2.07
N MET A 416 6.02 -30.15 -3.22
CA MET A 416 4.66 -30.59 -3.59
C MET A 416 3.59 -29.50 -3.41
N GLU A 417 3.94 -28.26 -3.70
CA GLU A 417 3.00 -27.15 -3.59
C GLU A 417 1.89 -27.31 -4.62
N LEU A 418 0.67 -27.04 -4.18
CA LEU A 418 -0.53 -27.09 -5.01
C LEU A 418 -1.23 -25.75 -4.89
N PHE A 419 -1.34 -25.05 -6.01
CA PHE A 419 -1.93 -23.73 -6.11
C PHE A 419 -3.36 -23.81 -6.68
N GLY A 420 -4.27 -23.01 -6.13
CA GLY A 420 -5.67 -22.99 -6.57
C GLY A 420 -6.59 -22.38 -5.54
N SER A 421 -7.86 -22.16 -5.88
CA SER A 421 -8.81 -21.36 -5.08
C SER A 421 -9.02 -21.85 -3.62
N LYS A 422 -8.64 -23.08 -3.31
CA LYS A 422 -8.73 -23.69 -1.96
C LYS A 422 -7.39 -23.83 -1.26
N SER A 423 -6.31 -23.37 -1.87
CA SER A 423 -4.96 -23.46 -1.33
C SER A 423 -4.64 -22.28 -0.43
N VAL A 424 -4.08 -22.58 0.73
CA VAL A 424 -3.61 -21.61 1.71
C VAL A 424 -2.13 -21.79 1.96
N CYS A 425 -1.49 -20.75 2.47
CA CYS A 425 -0.11 -20.78 2.93
C CYS A 425 -0.03 -21.45 4.30
N LEU A 426 0.77 -22.49 4.39
CA LEU A 426 1.08 -23.20 5.64
C LEU A 426 2.54 -23.02 6.00
N ILE A 427 2.82 -22.93 7.31
CA ILE A 427 4.19 -22.82 7.82
C ILE A 427 4.85 -24.19 7.74
N GLN A 428 6.07 -24.19 7.23
CA GLN A 428 6.94 -25.34 7.10
C GLN A 428 8.18 -25.10 7.96
N PRO A 429 8.26 -25.64 9.19
CA PRO A 429 9.43 -25.42 10.04
C PRO A 429 10.72 -25.96 9.41
N GLU A 430 10.62 -27.03 8.62
CA GLU A 430 11.76 -27.70 7.98
C GLU A 430 11.66 -27.69 6.45
N PRO A 431 12.80 -27.64 5.72
CA PRO A 431 12.81 -27.75 4.27
C PRO A 431 12.31 -29.12 3.79
N PHE A 432 11.44 -29.13 2.78
CA PHE A 432 11.10 -30.36 2.07
C PHE A 432 12.30 -30.92 1.32
N GLN A 433 12.49 -32.23 1.44
CA GLN A 433 13.48 -32.97 0.67
C GLN A 433 12.79 -33.95 -0.27
N LEU A 434 13.03 -33.78 -1.56
CA LEU A 434 12.68 -34.73 -2.61
C LEU A 434 13.85 -35.69 -2.80
N GLN A 435 13.62 -37.00 -2.66
CA GLN A 435 14.63 -38.02 -2.92
C GLN A 435 14.26 -38.86 -4.15
N PHE A 436 15.18 -38.92 -5.11
CA PHE A 436 15.07 -39.72 -6.33
C PHE A 436 16.39 -40.45 -6.61
N CYS A 437 16.36 -41.78 -6.72
CA CYS A 437 17.54 -42.62 -7.03
C CYS A 437 18.81 -42.24 -6.23
N GLY A 438 18.67 -41.96 -4.92
CA GLY A 438 19.78 -41.56 -4.04
C GLY A 438 20.22 -40.10 -4.12
N ARG A 439 19.76 -39.32 -5.12
CA ARG A 439 19.98 -37.86 -5.19
C ARG A 439 18.86 -37.13 -4.44
N ARG A 440 19.26 -36.18 -3.58
CA ARG A 440 18.34 -35.31 -2.84
C ARG A 440 18.20 -33.98 -3.57
N HIS A 441 16.99 -33.48 -3.73
CA HIS A 441 16.67 -32.15 -4.24
C HIS A 441 15.95 -31.37 -3.14
N ALA A 442 16.41 -30.17 -2.83
CA ALA A 442 15.75 -29.29 -1.86
C ALA A 442 14.99 -28.21 -2.61
N ALA A 443 13.90 -27.72 -2.00
CA ALA A 443 13.20 -26.55 -2.51
C ALA A 443 14.09 -25.31 -2.44
N ALA A 444 14.01 -24.46 -3.48
CA ALA A 444 14.69 -23.16 -3.49
C ALA A 444 14.16 -22.21 -2.41
N THR A 445 12.94 -22.48 -1.92
CA THR A 445 12.28 -21.76 -0.82
C THR A 445 11.92 -22.74 0.30
N TYR A 446 12.00 -22.31 1.54
CA TYR A 446 11.51 -23.07 2.70
C TYR A 446 10.85 -22.14 3.73
N GLY A 447 10.28 -22.67 4.80
CA GLY A 447 9.59 -21.88 5.83
C GLY A 447 8.08 -21.77 5.60
N SER A 448 7.62 -21.86 4.35
CA SER A 448 6.20 -21.89 4.01
C SER A 448 5.93 -22.55 2.65
N GLY A 449 4.71 -23.07 2.48
CA GLY A 449 4.24 -23.64 1.21
C GLY A 449 2.73 -23.56 1.02
N CYS A 450 2.30 -23.60 -0.24
CA CYS A 450 0.89 -23.51 -0.62
C CYS A 450 0.26 -24.90 -0.77
N TYR A 451 -0.82 -25.15 -0.01
CA TYR A 451 -1.52 -26.43 -0.03
C TYR A 451 -3.04 -26.29 0.08
N PRO A 452 -3.81 -27.13 -0.62
CA PRO A 452 -5.25 -27.21 -0.49
C PRO A 452 -5.61 -27.77 0.89
N VAL A 453 -6.42 -27.01 1.63
CA VAL A 453 -6.89 -27.41 2.96
C VAL A 453 -8.37 -27.76 2.91
N ARG A 454 -8.76 -28.72 3.74
CA ARG A 454 -10.16 -29.03 4.02
C ARG A 454 -10.35 -29.00 5.53
N CYS A 455 -11.33 -28.23 5.99
CA CYS A 455 -11.74 -28.22 7.40
C CYS A 455 -12.94 -29.17 7.53
N PRO A 456 -12.77 -30.44 7.95
CA PRO A 456 -13.91 -31.31 8.21
C PRO A 456 -14.60 -30.90 9.52
N GLN A 457 -15.91 -31.10 9.60
CA GLN A 457 -16.68 -30.88 10.84
C GLN A 457 -16.52 -32.02 11.87
N GLN A 458 -15.76 -33.08 11.54
CA GLN A 458 -15.45 -34.23 12.40
C GLN A 458 -14.02 -34.73 12.10
N PRO A 459 -13.31 -35.37 13.06
CA PRO A 459 -11.97 -35.90 12.83
C PRO A 459 -12.04 -37.08 11.86
N ALA A 460 -11.59 -36.88 10.63
CA ALA A 460 -11.52 -37.92 9.62
C ALA A 460 -10.12 -38.52 9.58
N ALA A 461 -10.06 -39.85 9.54
CA ALA A 461 -8.83 -40.64 9.56
C ALA A 461 -7.79 -40.20 8.50
N ARG A 462 -6.52 -40.18 8.92
CA ARG A 462 -5.33 -39.92 8.11
C ARG A 462 -5.25 -40.89 6.93
N ARG A 463 -5.78 -40.48 5.76
CA ARG A 463 -5.45 -41.07 4.46
C ARG A 463 -4.65 -40.05 3.65
N LEU A 464 -3.66 -40.56 2.92
CA LEU A 464 -2.93 -39.83 1.88
C LEU A 464 -3.90 -39.38 0.79
N SER A 465 -4.46 -38.19 0.99
CA SER A 465 -5.31 -37.49 0.05
C SER A 465 -4.56 -36.25 -0.45
N PRO A 466 -4.90 -35.68 -1.62
CA PRO A 466 -4.31 -34.41 -2.06
C PRO A 466 -4.69 -33.22 -1.15
N TRP A 467 -5.52 -33.44 -0.13
CA TRP A 467 -5.98 -32.45 0.83
C TRP A 467 -5.33 -32.67 2.19
N LEU A 468 -4.84 -31.59 2.79
CA LEU A 468 -4.44 -31.56 4.20
C LEU A 468 -5.69 -31.41 5.08
N VAL A 469 -5.85 -32.31 6.04
CA VAL A 469 -6.85 -32.20 7.11
C VAL A 469 -6.24 -31.37 8.24
N VAL A 470 -6.93 -30.28 8.60
CA VAL A 470 -6.49 -29.36 9.64
C VAL A 470 -6.83 -29.94 11.01
N GLU A 471 -5.86 -30.57 11.66
CA GLU A 471 -5.85 -30.81 13.10
C GLU A 471 -4.85 -29.83 13.74
N ASN A 472 -5.07 -29.36 14.97
CA ASN A 472 -4.17 -28.42 15.70
C ASN A 472 -2.84 -29.08 16.12
N SER A 473 -2.21 -29.85 15.23
CA SER A 473 -0.99 -30.61 15.46
C SER A 473 -0.10 -30.56 14.22
N PRO A 474 1.23 -30.62 14.37
CA PRO A 474 2.12 -30.75 13.23
C PRO A 474 1.77 -32.02 12.44
N VAL A 475 1.52 -31.86 11.14
CA VAL A 475 1.25 -32.96 10.22
C VAL A 475 2.56 -33.32 9.52
N GLN A 476 3.07 -34.53 9.78
CA GLN A 476 4.11 -35.13 8.96
C GLN A 476 3.51 -35.52 7.62
N LEU A 477 4.03 -34.92 6.54
CA LEU A 477 3.69 -35.26 5.17
C LEU A 477 4.73 -36.25 4.65
N VAL A 478 4.34 -37.51 4.51
CA VAL A 478 5.11 -38.54 3.80
C VAL A 478 4.30 -38.95 2.59
N ALA A 479 4.62 -38.42 1.41
CA ALA A 479 3.97 -38.82 0.17
C ALA A 479 4.95 -39.60 -0.71
N ALA A 480 4.50 -40.75 -1.21
CA ALA A 480 5.20 -41.54 -2.21
C ALA A 480 4.40 -41.50 -3.51
N LYS A 481 5.01 -40.99 -4.58
CA LYS A 481 4.41 -40.98 -5.93
C LYS A 481 5.31 -41.82 -6.82
N TRP A 482 4.93 -43.09 -7.05
CA TRP A 482 5.51 -44.20 -7.85
C TRP A 482 7.05 -44.35 -7.99
N ILE A 483 7.85 -43.27 -7.94
CA ILE A 483 9.32 -43.23 -8.06
C ILE A 483 9.97 -42.19 -7.11
N PHE A 484 9.19 -41.36 -6.40
CA PHE A 484 9.71 -40.27 -5.55
C PHE A 484 9.22 -40.35 -4.10
N LEU A 485 10.13 -40.14 -3.14
CA LEU A 485 9.83 -40.00 -1.71
C LEU A 485 9.99 -38.54 -1.27
N TYR A 486 8.97 -37.99 -0.62
CA TYR A 486 8.96 -36.64 -0.06
C TYR A 486 8.86 -36.71 1.47
N LEU A 487 9.71 -35.95 2.17
CA LEU A 487 9.73 -35.84 3.63
C LEU A 487 9.62 -34.37 4.05
N GLY A 488 8.69 -34.06 4.95
CA GLY A 488 8.55 -32.74 5.57
C GLY A 488 7.42 -32.67 6.61
N THR A 489 7.45 -31.63 7.45
CA THR A 489 6.40 -31.32 8.44
C THR A 489 5.72 -30.01 8.09
N THR A 490 4.41 -29.93 8.27
CA THR A 490 3.63 -28.69 8.15
C THR A 490 2.88 -28.42 9.44
N ALA A 491 2.77 -27.15 9.82
CA ALA A 491 1.99 -26.72 10.97
C ALA A 491 0.70 -26.02 10.50
N CYS A 492 -0.44 -26.51 10.99
CA CYS A 492 -1.71 -25.81 10.85
C CYS A 492 -1.90 -24.86 12.02
N THR A 493 -2.06 -23.57 11.72
CA THR A 493 -2.31 -22.51 12.70
C THR A 493 -3.42 -21.65 12.14
N MET A 494 -4.44 -21.35 12.95
CA MET A 494 -5.59 -20.56 12.51
C MET A 494 -5.15 -19.16 12.03
N ALA A 495 -5.82 -18.65 10.99
CA ALA A 495 -5.70 -17.26 10.58
C ALA A 495 -6.30 -16.35 11.68
N VAL A 496 -5.65 -15.22 11.96
CA VAL A 496 -6.01 -14.28 13.05
C VAL A 496 -6.99 -13.22 12.55
#